data_AF-A0A2K5F3X1-F1
#
_entry.id   AF-A0A2K5F3X1-F1
#
_cell.length_a   1.000
_cell.length_b   1.000
_cell.length_c   1.000
_cell.angle_alpha   90.00
_cell.angle_beta   90.00
_cell.angle_gamma   90.00
#
_symmetry.space_group_name_H-M   'P 1'
#
loop_
_entity.id
_entity.type
_entity.pdbx_description
1 polymer ?
#
loop_
_entity_poly.entity_id
_entity_poly.type
_entity_poly.pdbx_seq_one_letter_code
_entity_poly.pdbx_strand_id
1 'polypeptide(L)'
;MHRFLAARVRGCCLCRLGELGGEGGAGSAQYSSVIYWDTINILNNGDRSRPLSDSDCPGDSSAEGPTRKMPPSASAVDFFQLFVPDNVLKNMVVQTNMYAKKFQERFGSDGAWVEVTLTEMKAFLGYMISTSISHCESVLSIWSGGFYSNRSLALVMSQARFEKILKYFHVVAFRSSQTTHGLYKVQPFLDSLQSSFDSAFRPSQTQVLHEPLIDEDPVFIATCTERELRKRKKRKFSLWVRQCSSTGFIIQIYVHLKEGGGPDGLDALKNKPQLHSMVARSLCRNAAGKNYIIFTGPSITSLTLFEEFEKQGIYCCGLLSARKSDCTGLPLSMLTNPTTPPARGQYQIKMKGNTSLICWYNKGHFRFLTNAYSPVQQGVIIKRKSGEIPCPLAVEAFAAHLSYICRYDDKYSKYFISHKPNKTWQQVFWFAISIAINNAYILYKMSDAYHVKRYSRAQFGERLVRELLGLEDASPTH
;
A
#
# COMPACT_ATOMS: atom_id res chain seq x y z
N MET A 1 17.85 -27.06 -12.68
CA MET A 1 18.04 -26.06 -11.61
C MET A 1 18.35 -24.63 -12.09
N HIS A 2 18.09 -24.28 -13.37
CA HIS A 2 18.43 -22.96 -13.93
C HIS A 2 17.32 -22.32 -14.80
N ARG A 3 16.05 -22.73 -14.65
CA ARG A 3 14.92 -22.23 -15.48
C ARG A 3 13.70 -21.66 -14.72
N PHE A 4 13.78 -21.49 -13.39
CA PHE A 4 12.66 -20.95 -12.59
C PHE A 4 12.90 -19.52 -12.04
N LEU A 5 14.04 -18.89 -12.35
CA LEU A 5 14.44 -17.60 -11.75
C LEU A 5 14.17 -16.35 -12.60
N ALA A 6 13.69 -16.48 -13.85
CA ALA A 6 13.45 -15.33 -14.74
C ALA A 6 12.01 -14.78 -14.71
N ALA A 7 11.07 -15.48 -14.05
CA ALA A 7 9.67 -15.06 -13.94
C ALA A 7 9.39 -14.02 -12.83
N ARG A 8 10.40 -13.64 -12.05
CA ARG A 8 10.23 -12.76 -10.88
C ARG A 8 10.31 -11.24 -11.18
N VAL A 9 10.62 -10.83 -12.40
CA VAL A 9 10.90 -9.40 -12.73
C VAL A 9 10.31 -8.93 -14.09
N ARG A 10 9.64 -9.78 -14.89
CA ARG A 10 9.10 -9.37 -16.20
C ARG A 10 7.59 -9.55 -16.29
N GLY A 11 6.86 -8.48 -16.01
CA GLY A 11 5.41 -8.43 -16.17
C GLY A 11 4.86 -7.01 -16.08
N CYS A 12 5.60 -6.01 -16.58
CA CYS A 12 5.11 -4.65 -16.70
C CYS A 12 5.67 -4.06 -18.00
N CYS A 13 4.80 -3.46 -18.81
CA CYS A 13 5.01 -2.97 -20.19
C CYS A 13 5.12 -4.04 -21.30
N LEU A 14 3.99 -4.37 -21.96
CA LEU A 14 3.83 -4.16 -23.41
C LEU A 14 2.42 -4.54 -23.89
N CYS A 15 1.88 -3.66 -24.72
CA CYS A 15 0.69 -3.87 -25.55
C CYS A 15 0.84 -5.11 -26.45
N ARG A 16 -0.06 -6.08 -26.30
CA ARG A 16 -0.65 -6.98 -27.33
C ARG A 16 -1.09 -8.25 -26.64
N LEU A 17 -2.35 -8.64 -26.85
CA LEU A 17 -2.73 -9.96 -27.37
C LEU A 17 -4.24 -9.97 -27.57
N GLY A 18 -4.64 -10.02 -28.84
CA GLY A 18 -5.88 -10.64 -29.23
C GLY A 18 -5.70 -12.16 -29.18
N GLU A 19 -6.83 -12.83 -29.01
CA GLU A 19 -7.04 -14.28 -29.16
C GLU A 19 -6.24 -15.18 -28.20
N LEU A 20 -6.98 -15.87 -27.33
CA LEU A 20 -7.06 -17.34 -27.31
C LEU A 20 -8.02 -17.76 -26.19
N GLY A 21 -9.04 -18.53 -26.57
CA GLY A 21 -9.75 -19.42 -25.66
C GLY A 21 -8.96 -20.71 -25.46
N GLY A 22 -9.32 -21.47 -24.41
CA GLY A 22 -8.83 -22.83 -24.20
C GLY A 22 -8.20 -23.07 -22.82
N GLU A 23 -8.94 -23.81 -22.00
CA GLU A 23 -8.60 -24.72 -20.89
C GLU A 23 -7.22 -24.69 -20.19
N GLY A 24 -7.30 -24.79 -18.85
CA GLY A 24 -6.46 -25.68 -18.04
C GLY A 24 -5.08 -25.16 -17.62
N GLY A 25 -4.90 -24.89 -16.32
CA GLY A 25 -3.56 -24.78 -15.73
C GLY A 25 -3.50 -24.04 -14.40
N ALA A 26 -3.38 -24.77 -13.30
CA ALA A 26 -3.06 -24.23 -11.98
C ALA A 26 -1.59 -23.76 -11.93
N GLY A 27 -1.33 -22.52 -11.49
CA GLY A 27 0.03 -22.08 -11.17
C GLY A 27 0.25 -20.57 -11.07
N SER A 28 0.85 -20.17 -9.96
CA SER A 28 1.55 -18.89 -9.69
C SER A 28 0.71 -17.64 -9.38
N ALA A 29 0.62 -17.36 -8.09
CA ALA A 29 0.11 -16.14 -7.50
C ALA A 29 1.25 -15.12 -7.31
N GLN A 30 1.28 -14.09 -8.16
CA GLN A 30 1.96 -12.82 -7.91
C GLN A 30 0.89 -11.75 -7.80
N TYR A 31 0.57 -11.34 -6.57
CA TYR A 31 -0.57 -10.46 -6.30
C TYR A 31 -0.11 -9.01 -6.13
N SER A 32 -0.21 -8.25 -7.21
CA SER A 32 -0.64 -6.84 -7.16
C SER A 32 -2.11 -6.83 -7.61
N SER A 33 -3.00 -6.22 -6.81
CA SER A 33 -4.41 -5.89 -7.10
C SER A 33 -5.09 -6.60 -8.30
N VAL A 34 -5.16 -7.93 -8.32
CA VAL A 34 -5.75 -8.70 -9.44
C VAL A 34 -7.21 -8.29 -9.73
N ILE A 35 -7.91 -7.72 -8.74
CA ILE A 35 -9.29 -7.25 -8.91
C ILE A 35 -9.39 -5.99 -9.78
N TYR A 36 -8.38 -5.12 -9.73
CA TYR A 36 -8.35 -3.95 -10.61
C TYR A 36 -7.81 -4.31 -11.99
N TRP A 37 -6.88 -5.26 -12.14
CA TRP A 37 -6.21 -5.53 -13.41
C TRP A 37 -7.15 -5.94 -14.56
N ASP A 38 -8.20 -6.73 -14.31
CA ASP A 38 -9.19 -7.07 -15.35
C ASP A 38 -10.01 -5.85 -15.81
N THR A 39 -10.31 -4.93 -14.89
CA THR A 39 -11.04 -3.69 -15.19
C THR A 39 -10.10 -2.63 -15.82
N ILE A 40 -8.85 -2.57 -15.36
CA ILE A 40 -7.74 -1.78 -15.91
C ILE A 40 -7.47 -2.21 -17.36
N ASN A 41 -7.39 -3.51 -17.66
CA ASN A 41 -7.14 -3.98 -19.02
C ASN A 41 -8.24 -3.59 -20.02
N ILE A 42 -9.47 -3.36 -19.52
CA ILE A 42 -10.61 -2.95 -20.36
C ILE A 42 -10.72 -1.42 -20.49
N LEU A 43 -10.39 -0.66 -19.43
CA LEU A 43 -10.44 0.81 -19.39
C LEU A 43 -9.13 1.51 -19.81
N ASN A 44 -7.99 0.83 -19.78
CA ASN A 44 -6.67 1.49 -19.77
C ASN A 44 -5.73 1.05 -20.92
N ASN A 45 -6.27 0.34 -21.93
CA ASN A 45 -5.51 -0.07 -23.13
C ASN A 45 -5.32 1.10 -24.13
N GLY A 46 -4.78 2.22 -23.65
CA GLY A 46 -4.46 3.42 -24.44
C GLY A 46 -5.39 4.62 -24.21
N ASP A 47 -6.24 4.57 -23.20
CA ASP A 47 -7.27 5.57 -22.94
C ASP A 47 -6.74 6.64 -21.98
N ARG A 48 -7.10 7.91 -22.19
CA ARG A 48 -6.82 9.01 -21.26
C ARG A 48 -8.15 9.72 -20.98
N SER A 49 -8.48 9.96 -19.71
CA SER A 49 -9.51 10.94 -19.34
C SER A 49 -8.91 12.35 -19.37
N ARG A 50 -9.76 13.38 -19.49
CA ARG A 50 -9.29 14.77 -19.33
C ARG A 50 -8.95 15.02 -17.84
N PRO A 51 -8.02 15.94 -17.52
CA PRO A 51 -7.89 16.43 -16.16
C PRO A 51 -9.23 17.03 -15.74
N LEU A 52 -9.84 16.52 -14.67
CA LEU A 52 -11.06 17.12 -14.11
C LEU A 52 -10.72 18.54 -13.63
N SER A 53 -11.52 19.52 -14.04
CA SER A 53 -11.55 20.83 -13.39
C SER A 53 -12.38 20.71 -12.12
N ASP A 54 -11.85 21.16 -10.99
CA ASP A 54 -12.58 21.27 -9.72
C ASP A 54 -13.68 22.32 -9.86
N SER A 55 -14.86 21.93 -10.33
CA SER A 55 -16.03 22.80 -10.31
C SER A 55 -17.28 21.97 -10.00
N ASP A 56 -17.89 22.32 -8.87
CA ASP A 56 -19.24 22.00 -8.38
C ASP A 56 -19.33 21.12 -7.11
N CYS A 57 -18.50 21.39 -6.10
CA CYS A 57 -18.79 21.13 -4.69
C CYS A 57 -18.17 22.24 -3.81
N PRO A 58 -18.78 22.64 -2.69
CA PRO A 58 -18.25 23.70 -1.83
C PRO A 58 -17.00 23.18 -1.10
N GLY A 59 -15.83 23.41 -1.68
CA GLY A 59 -14.54 23.07 -1.10
C GLY A 59 -14.12 24.13 -0.08
N ASP A 60 -13.74 23.68 1.11
CA ASP A 60 -13.07 24.51 2.10
C ASP A 60 -11.68 24.89 1.55
N SER A 61 -11.41 26.19 1.44
CA SER A 61 -10.24 26.80 0.77
C SER A 61 -8.89 26.59 1.47
N SER A 62 -8.72 25.47 2.17
CA SER A 62 -7.44 25.12 2.79
C SER A 62 -6.48 24.56 1.75
N ALA A 63 -5.25 25.08 1.70
CA ALA A 63 -4.23 24.60 0.78
C ALA A 63 -3.94 23.09 0.99
N GLU A 64 -4.17 22.29 -0.06
CA GLU A 64 -3.82 20.87 -0.13
C GLU A 64 -2.29 20.69 -0.20
N GLY A 65 -1.80 19.52 0.24
CA GLY A 65 -0.39 19.14 0.14
C GLY A 65 0.36 19.15 1.47
N PRO A 66 1.71 19.27 1.45
CA PRO A 66 2.54 19.30 2.64
C PRO A 66 2.10 20.41 3.61
N THR A 67 1.92 20.08 4.88
CA THR A 67 1.56 21.05 5.93
C THR A 67 2.76 21.85 6.44
N ARG A 68 3.97 21.31 6.23
CA ARG A 68 5.24 21.90 6.65
C ARG A 68 6.10 22.19 5.44
N LYS A 69 6.60 23.43 5.35
CA LYS A 69 7.63 23.80 4.38
C LYS A 69 9.00 23.31 4.87
N MET A 70 9.67 22.52 4.04
CA MET A 70 11.04 22.04 4.29
C MET A 70 12.04 22.99 3.65
N PRO A 71 13.22 23.23 4.25
CA PRO A 71 14.22 24.09 3.66
C PRO A 71 14.74 23.51 2.32
N PRO A 72 15.22 24.34 1.38
CA PRO A 72 15.76 23.85 0.10
C PRO A 72 16.99 22.94 0.25
N SER A 73 17.68 23.02 1.39
CA SER A 73 18.81 22.15 1.75
C SER A 73 18.39 20.82 2.36
N ALA A 74 17.09 20.58 2.60
CA ALA A 74 16.61 19.37 3.23
C ALA A 74 16.98 18.12 2.42
N SER A 75 17.51 17.11 3.10
CA SER A 75 18.00 15.88 2.50
C SER A 75 17.01 14.73 2.64
N ALA A 76 17.38 13.53 2.14
CA ALA A 76 16.46 12.39 2.15
C ALA A 76 16.09 11.95 3.57
N VAL A 77 17.06 11.98 4.49
CA VAL A 77 16.84 11.66 5.91
C VAL A 77 15.94 12.68 6.60
N ASP A 78 16.00 13.97 6.24
CA ASP A 78 15.13 15.00 6.81
C ASP A 78 13.65 14.72 6.50
N PHE A 79 13.33 14.33 5.27
CA PHE A 79 11.97 13.92 4.89
C PHE A 79 11.57 12.59 5.54
N PHE A 80 12.48 11.63 5.66
CA PHE A 80 12.21 10.36 6.33
C PHE A 80 11.92 10.54 7.83
N GLN A 81 12.67 11.42 8.49
CA GLN A 81 12.53 11.72 9.92
C GLN A 81 11.24 12.48 10.27
N LEU A 82 10.50 13.00 9.28
CA LEU A 82 9.11 13.44 9.50
C LEU A 82 8.21 12.28 9.95
N PHE A 83 8.52 11.05 9.55
CA PHE A 83 7.73 9.85 9.84
C PHE A 83 8.41 8.90 10.81
N VAL A 84 9.74 8.86 10.80
CA VAL A 84 10.55 8.02 11.71
C VAL A 84 11.58 8.89 12.43
N PRO A 85 11.12 9.77 13.34
CA PRO A 85 12.00 10.68 14.09
C PRO A 85 12.92 9.94 15.06
N ASP A 86 13.98 10.61 15.50
CA ASP A 86 15.02 10.01 16.36
C ASP A 86 14.49 9.51 17.71
N ASN A 87 13.41 10.08 18.26
CA ASN A 87 12.76 9.55 19.46
C ASN A 87 12.15 8.16 19.24
N VAL A 88 11.55 7.92 18.06
CA VAL A 88 11.04 6.60 17.66
C VAL A 88 12.19 5.60 17.54
N LEU A 89 13.31 5.99 16.93
CA LEU A 89 14.50 5.15 16.82
C LEU A 89 15.15 4.86 18.17
N LYS A 90 15.24 5.86 19.06
CA LYS A 90 15.73 5.70 20.44
C LYS A 90 14.85 4.72 21.22
N ASN A 91 13.54 4.73 21.02
CA ASN A 91 12.67 3.72 21.63
C ASN A 91 12.98 2.30 21.09
N MET A 92 13.19 2.13 19.78
CA MET A 92 13.61 0.84 19.22
C MET A 92 14.94 0.34 19.80
N VAL A 93 15.88 1.25 20.06
CA VAL A 93 17.14 0.94 20.74
C VAL A 93 16.87 0.37 22.13
N VAL A 94 16.11 1.10 22.96
CA VAL A 94 15.76 0.68 24.32
C VAL A 94 15.09 -0.69 24.30
N GLN A 95 14.11 -0.89 23.43
CA GLN A 95 13.32 -2.13 23.35
C GLN A 95 14.17 -3.31 22.85
N THR A 96 15.09 -3.07 21.92
CA THR A 96 16.03 -4.08 21.41
C THR A 96 17.01 -4.52 22.49
N ASN A 97 17.64 -3.57 23.20
CA ASN A 97 18.56 -3.86 24.31
C ASN A 97 17.85 -4.59 25.46
N MET A 98 16.65 -4.14 25.81
CA MET A 98 15.83 -4.75 26.85
C MET A 98 15.43 -6.19 26.51
N TYR A 99 15.06 -6.45 25.25
CA TYR A 99 14.77 -7.81 24.79
C TYR A 99 16.02 -8.69 24.83
N ALA A 100 17.18 -8.16 24.40
CA ALA A 100 18.44 -8.91 24.42
C ALA A 100 18.84 -9.33 25.83
N LYS A 101 18.71 -8.43 26.82
CA LYS A 101 18.97 -8.73 28.23
C LYS A 101 18.09 -9.88 28.73
N LYS A 102 16.76 -9.78 28.60
CA LYS A 102 15.84 -10.86 29.03
C LYS A 102 16.05 -12.18 28.29
N PHE A 103 16.36 -12.12 27.00
CA PHE A 103 16.62 -13.33 26.23
C PHE A 103 17.85 -14.06 26.79
N GLN A 104 18.90 -13.32 27.15
CA GLN A 104 20.11 -13.89 27.72
C GLN A 104 19.88 -14.46 29.13
N GLU A 105 19.12 -13.76 29.97
CA GLU A 105 18.71 -14.26 31.30
C GLU A 105 17.97 -15.60 31.22
N ARG A 106 17.19 -15.81 30.15
CA ARG A 106 16.36 -17.01 29.99
C ARG A 106 17.02 -18.16 29.22
N PHE A 107 17.86 -17.86 28.23
CA PHE A 107 18.36 -18.83 27.26
C PHE A 107 19.89 -18.94 27.22
N GLY A 108 20.58 -18.29 28.15
CA GLY A 108 22.05 -18.28 28.25
C GLY A 108 22.67 -17.00 27.72
N SER A 109 23.85 -16.68 28.25
CA SER A 109 24.60 -15.47 27.91
C SER A 109 25.09 -15.48 26.46
N ASP A 110 24.97 -14.34 25.78
CA ASP A 110 25.56 -14.09 24.47
C ASP A 110 26.70 -13.08 24.66
N GLY A 111 27.90 -13.56 24.97
CA GLY A 111 29.06 -12.70 25.30
C GLY A 111 29.50 -11.75 24.18
N ALA A 112 29.00 -11.94 22.95
CA ALA A 112 29.22 -11.03 21.83
C ALA A 112 28.16 -9.91 21.75
N TRP A 113 27.15 -9.89 22.64
CA TRP A 113 26.16 -8.83 22.70
C TRP A 113 26.71 -7.59 23.39
N VAL A 114 26.69 -6.49 22.64
CA VAL A 114 26.88 -5.14 23.15
C VAL A 114 25.60 -4.35 22.90
N GLU A 115 25.22 -3.47 23.82
CA GLU A 115 24.04 -2.62 23.64
C GLU A 115 24.10 -1.85 22.33
N VAL A 116 22.96 -1.80 21.64
CA VAL A 116 22.80 -1.07 20.39
C VAL A 116 22.74 0.42 20.68
N THR A 117 23.41 1.22 19.86
CA THR A 117 23.32 2.69 19.92
C THR A 117 22.31 3.24 18.89
N LEU A 118 21.96 4.53 19.00
CA LEU A 118 21.13 5.19 17.98
C LEU A 118 21.77 5.13 16.59
N THR A 119 23.08 5.35 16.51
CA THR A 119 23.84 5.29 15.25
C THR A 119 23.78 3.89 14.63
N GLU A 120 23.96 2.85 15.43
CA GLU A 120 23.84 1.46 14.96
C GLU A 120 22.40 1.11 14.55
N MET A 121 21.38 1.65 15.23
CA MET A 121 19.98 1.44 14.83
C MET A 121 19.66 2.13 13.50
N LYS A 122 20.17 3.35 13.27
CA LYS A 122 20.06 4.02 11.97
C LYS A 122 20.74 3.22 10.87
N ALA A 123 21.97 2.76 11.10
CA ALA A 123 22.70 1.91 10.16
C ALA A 123 21.95 0.60 9.88
N PHE A 124 21.44 -0.08 10.91
CA PHE A 124 20.62 -1.29 10.80
C PHE A 124 19.41 -1.07 9.89
N LEU A 125 18.66 0.02 10.08
CA LEU A 125 17.55 0.36 9.19
C LEU A 125 18.03 0.64 7.76
N GLY A 126 19.14 1.35 7.59
CA GLY A 126 19.73 1.62 6.28
C GLY A 126 20.07 0.33 5.50
N TYR A 127 20.65 -0.67 6.16
CA TYR A 127 20.87 -1.99 5.55
C TYR A 127 19.57 -2.69 5.15
N MET A 128 18.52 -2.61 5.99
CA MET A 128 17.23 -3.20 5.65
C MET A 128 16.58 -2.49 4.47
N ILE A 129 16.66 -1.16 4.44
CA ILE A 129 16.13 -0.32 3.36
C ILE A 129 16.87 -0.57 2.05
N SER A 130 18.18 -0.83 2.07
CA SER A 130 18.96 -1.05 0.84
C SER A 130 18.43 -2.22 0.01
N THR A 131 17.82 -3.23 0.64
CA THR A 131 17.18 -4.36 -0.07
C THR A 131 16.06 -3.93 -1.01
N SER A 132 15.35 -2.85 -0.68
CA SER A 132 14.31 -2.27 -1.53
C SER A 132 14.85 -1.56 -2.78
N ILE A 133 16.13 -1.19 -2.78
CA ILE A 133 16.79 -0.44 -3.85
C ILE A 133 17.54 -1.38 -4.78
N SER A 134 18.30 -2.33 -4.21
CA SER A 134 19.02 -3.35 -4.97
C SER A 134 18.12 -4.51 -5.41
N HIS A 135 16.87 -4.55 -4.95
CA HIS A 135 15.92 -5.64 -5.15
C HIS A 135 16.49 -7.02 -4.77
N CYS A 136 17.37 -7.07 -3.78
CA CYS A 136 17.96 -8.32 -3.28
C CYS A 136 17.08 -8.92 -2.17
N GLU A 137 16.92 -10.25 -2.14
CA GLU A 137 16.10 -10.92 -1.10
C GLU A 137 16.81 -10.95 0.26
N SER A 138 18.14 -10.99 0.25
CA SER A 138 18.96 -11.07 1.46
C SER A 138 19.84 -9.84 1.61
N VAL A 139 19.64 -9.14 2.72
CA VAL A 139 20.53 -8.07 3.18
C VAL A 139 21.96 -8.56 3.39
N LEU A 140 22.16 -9.83 3.73
CA LEU A 140 23.49 -10.41 3.97
C LEU A 140 24.37 -10.41 2.71
N SER A 141 23.76 -10.30 1.51
CA SER A 141 24.52 -10.21 0.27
C SER A 141 25.45 -8.99 0.20
N ILE A 142 25.21 -7.95 1.01
CA ILE A 142 26.07 -6.76 1.11
C ILE A 142 27.51 -7.14 1.51
N TRP A 143 27.66 -8.09 2.44
CA TRP A 143 28.96 -8.56 2.93
C TRP A 143 29.53 -9.74 2.13
N SER A 144 28.80 -10.21 1.11
CA SER A 144 29.28 -11.28 0.23
C SER A 144 30.31 -10.76 -0.79
N GLY A 145 30.94 -11.65 -1.57
CA GLY A 145 31.73 -11.29 -2.75
C GLY A 145 30.94 -11.28 -4.07
N GLY A 146 29.60 -11.38 -4.01
CA GLY A 146 28.75 -11.55 -5.18
C GLY A 146 28.25 -10.24 -5.81
N PHE A 147 27.35 -10.36 -6.79
CA PHE A 147 26.78 -9.24 -7.55
C PHE A 147 26.11 -8.15 -6.68
N TYR A 148 25.46 -8.56 -5.58
CA TYR A 148 24.79 -7.64 -4.65
C TYR A 148 25.69 -7.18 -3.48
N SER A 149 26.99 -7.46 -3.55
CA SER A 149 27.95 -6.97 -2.57
C SER A 149 28.09 -5.46 -2.62
N ASN A 150 28.34 -4.84 -1.47
CA ASN A 150 28.59 -3.41 -1.41
C ASN A 150 29.63 -3.12 -0.33
N ARG A 151 30.88 -2.91 -0.75
CA ARG A 151 32.00 -2.71 0.17
C ARG A 151 31.83 -1.48 1.04
N SER A 152 31.34 -0.37 0.49
CA SER A 152 31.13 0.87 1.23
C SER A 152 30.12 0.70 2.36
N LEU A 153 29.01 -0.01 2.10
CA LEU A 153 28.04 -0.33 3.15
C LEU A 153 28.62 -1.35 4.14
N ALA A 154 29.32 -2.38 3.66
CA ALA A 154 29.88 -3.45 4.51
C ALA A 154 30.93 -2.95 5.52
N LEU A 155 31.60 -1.83 5.26
CA LEU A 155 32.60 -1.24 6.16
C LEU A 155 31.98 -0.55 7.39
N VAL A 156 30.71 -0.14 7.34
CA VAL A 156 30.06 0.61 8.43
C VAL A 156 29.74 -0.28 9.63
N MET A 157 29.35 -1.53 9.39
CA MET A 157 29.04 -2.52 10.42
C MET A 157 29.43 -3.91 9.92
N SER A 158 30.04 -4.72 10.77
CA SER A 158 30.36 -6.11 10.41
C SER A 158 29.09 -6.94 10.24
N GLN A 159 29.14 -7.96 9.38
CA GLN A 159 28.03 -8.91 9.20
C GLN A 159 27.60 -9.53 10.53
N ALA A 160 28.57 -9.95 11.35
CA ALA A 160 28.32 -10.55 12.65
C ALA A 160 27.57 -9.61 13.60
N ARG A 161 27.91 -8.31 13.61
CA ARG A 161 27.19 -7.31 14.41
C ARG A 161 25.78 -7.09 13.88
N PHE A 162 25.61 -6.95 12.56
CA PHE A 162 24.31 -6.81 11.93
C PHE A 162 23.37 -7.97 12.26
N GLU A 163 23.83 -9.21 12.09
CA GLU A 163 23.06 -10.43 12.39
C GLU A 163 22.68 -10.50 13.87
N LYS A 164 23.57 -10.03 14.75
CA LYS A 164 23.29 -9.94 16.19
C LYS A 164 22.18 -8.94 16.49
N ILE A 165 22.22 -7.74 15.89
CA ILE A 165 21.13 -6.76 16.02
C ILE A 165 19.83 -7.35 15.47
N LEU A 166 19.86 -7.98 14.30
CA LEU A 166 18.70 -8.62 13.67
C LEU A 166 18.05 -9.69 14.56
N LYS A 167 18.86 -10.50 15.26
CA LYS A 167 18.40 -11.52 16.21
C LYS A 167 17.56 -10.91 17.35
N TYR A 168 18.00 -9.76 17.86
CA TYR A 168 17.39 -9.13 19.04
C TYR A 168 16.42 -8.00 18.74
N PHE A 169 16.36 -7.51 17.49
CA PHE A 169 15.53 -6.37 17.09
C PHE A 169 14.07 -6.50 17.52
N HIS A 170 13.61 -5.52 18.29
CA HIS A 170 12.22 -5.38 18.74
C HIS A 170 11.79 -3.91 18.75
N VAL A 171 10.56 -3.67 18.30
CA VAL A 171 9.88 -2.37 18.47
C VAL A 171 9.20 -2.29 19.83
N VAL A 172 8.62 -3.39 20.30
CA VAL A 172 8.13 -3.56 21.68
C VAL A 172 8.58 -4.93 22.18
N ALA A 173 9.38 -4.94 23.24
CA ALA A 173 9.94 -6.15 23.81
C ALA A 173 8.88 -6.99 24.55
N PHE A 174 8.03 -6.33 25.34
CA PHE A 174 7.07 -6.98 26.23
C PHE A 174 5.66 -6.42 26.09
N ARG A 175 4.69 -7.31 26.18
CA ARG A 175 3.27 -6.95 26.20
C ARG A 175 2.96 -6.27 27.53
N SER A 176 2.28 -5.13 27.49
CA SER A 176 1.70 -4.53 28.69
C SER A 176 0.48 -5.36 29.15
N SER A 177 0.18 -5.38 30.44
CA SER A 177 -1.01 -6.06 30.98
C SER A 177 -2.32 -5.54 30.38
N GLN A 178 -2.33 -4.30 29.86
CA GLN A 178 -3.50 -3.63 29.31
C GLN A 178 -3.71 -3.94 27.81
N THR A 179 -2.75 -4.55 27.11
CA THR A 179 -2.83 -4.75 25.65
C THR A 179 -3.25 -6.16 25.26
N THR A 180 -4.50 -6.31 24.81
CA THR A 180 -5.07 -7.59 24.35
C THR A 180 -4.76 -7.87 22.88
N HIS A 181 -4.58 -6.83 22.05
CA HIS A 181 -4.44 -6.94 20.59
C HIS A 181 -3.19 -7.72 20.13
N GLY A 182 -3.34 -8.49 19.05
CA GLY A 182 -2.26 -9.32 18.47
C GLY A 182 -1.11 -8.54 17.85
N LEU A 183 -1.30 -7.26 17.51
CA LEU A 183 -0.30 -6.36 16.91
C LEU A 183 0.51 -5.56 17.93
N TYR A 184 0.37 -5.82 19.23
CA TYR A 184 1.03 -5.04 20.29
C TYR A 184 2.54 -4.83 20.10
N LYS A 185 3.22 -5.75 19.40
CA LYS A 185 4.66 -5.66 19.11
C LYS A 185 5.07 -4.51 18.20
N VAL A 186 4.13 -3.98 17.41
CA VAL A 186 4.36 -2.94 16.41
C VAL A 186 3.35 -1.79 16.52
N GLN A 187 2.25 -1.96 17.27
CA GLN A 187 1.18 -0.96 17.37
C GLN A 187 1.67 0.45 17.73
N PRO A 188 2.57 0.67 18.73
CA PRO A 188 3.03 2.02 19.03
C PRO A 188 3.75 2.72 17.87
N PHE A 189 4.43 1.94 17.03
CA PHE A 189 5.06 2.47 15.82
C PHE A 189 4.02 2.84 14.76
N LEU A 190 2.98 2.02 14.57
CA LEU A 190 1.87 2.32 13.66
C LEU A 190 1.12 3.59 14.09
N ASP A 191 0.86 3.75 15.39
CA ASP A 191 0.16 4.92 15.93
C ASP A 191 1.00 6.20 15.76
N SER A 192 2.31 6.12 16.05
CA SER A 192 3.25 7.24 15.81
C SER A 192 3.33 7.60 14.33
N LEU A 193 3.36 6.61 13.45
CA LEU A 193 3.40 6.82 12.00
C LEU A 193 2.10 7.46 11.51
N GLN A 194 0.95 7.02 12.03
CA GLN A 194 -0.36 7.57 11.68
C GLN A 194 -0.46 9.05 12.09
N SER A 195 -0.02 9.40 13.30
CA SER A 195 0.04 10.80 13.75
C SER A 195 0.96 11.65 12.85
N SER A 196 2.05 11.06 12.36
CA SER A 196 2.98 11.74 11.44
C SER A 196 2.34 11.96 10.06
N PHE A 197 1.55 11.01 9.55
CA PHE A 197 0.81 11.18 8.29
C PHE A 197 -0.23 12.29 8.39
N ASP A 198 -1.03 12.29 9.46
CA ASP A 198 -2.08 13.28 9.66
C ASP A 198 -1.50 14.70 9.86
N SER A 199 -0.33 14.81 10.49
CA SER A 199 0.31 16.10 10.72
C SER A 199 1.10 16.62 9.52
N ALA A 200 1.64 15.76 8.65
CA ALA A 200 2.54 16.15 7.56
C ALA A 200 1.84 16.51 6.23
N PHE A 201 0.59 16.08 6.02
CA PHE A 201 -0.05 16.17 4.71
C PHE A 201 -1.56 16.41 4.78
N ARG A 202 -2.05 17.40 4.03
CA ARG A 202 -3.47 17.64 3.76
C ARG A 202 -3.83 17.00 2.42
N PRO A 203 -4.65 15.93 2.39
CA PRO A 203 -4.98 15.26 1.14
C PRO A 203 -5.97 16.08 0.31
N SER A 204 -5.98 15.81 -1.00
CA SER A 204 -7.00 16.34 -1.88
C SER A 204 -8.37 15.75 -1.58
N GLN A 205 -9.41 16.37 -2.13
CA GLN A 205 -10.80 15.91 -1.95
C GLN A 205 -10.98 14.44 -2.35
N THR A 206 -10.35 14.01 -3.44
CA THR A 206 -10.48 12.65 -3.98
C THR A 206 -9.45 11.67 -3.40
N GLN A 207 -9.93 10.52 -2.93
CA GLN A 207 -9.10 9.51 -2.26
C GLN A 207 -9.58 8.09 -2.59
N VAL A 208 -8.79 7.07 -2.26
CA VAL A 208 -9.13 5.66 -2.51
C VAL A 208 -8.86 4.75 -1.36
N LEU A 209 -9.75 3.78 -1.19
CA LEU A 209 -9.51 2.61 -0.38
C LEU A 209 -8.91 1.49 -1.22
N HIS A 210 -7.68 1.13 -0.88
CA HIS A 210 -7.02 -0.02 -1.46
C HIS A 210 -7.42 -1.28 -0.73
N GLU A 211 -7.78 -2.28 -1.52
CA GLU A 211 -7.85 -3.67 -1.08
C GLU A 211 -6.48 -4.15 -0.56
N PRO A 212 -6.39 -5.30 0.15
CA PRO A 212 -5.15 -5.70 0.79
C PRO A 212 -3.99 -5.66 -0.19
N LEU A 213 -2.95 -4.90 0.14
CA LEU A 213 -1.71 -4.93 -0.61
C LEU A 213 -1.06 -6.32 -0.58
N ILE A 214 -1.47 -7.15 0.39
CA ILE A 214 -0.88 -8.45 0.68
C ILE A 214 -1.97 -9.40 1.20
N ASP A 215 -2.13 -10.53 0.53
CA ASP A 215 -2.74 -11.74 1.08
C ASP A 215 -1.71 -12.88 0.95
N GLU A 216 -0.94 -13.13 2.00
CA GLU A 216 0.04 -14.22 1.98
C GLU A 216 -0.68 -15.57 2.07
N ASP A 217 -0.55 -16.39 1.02
CA ASP A 217 -0.62 -17.84 1.16
C ASP A 217 0.76 -18.39 1.55
N PRO A 218 0.86 -19.26 2.57
CA PRO A 218 2.13 -19.72 3.09
C PRO A 218 2.70 -20.80 2.16
N VAL A 219 3.24 -20.40 1.02
CA VAL A 219 3.93 -21.30 0.11
C VAL A 219 5.43 -21.18 0.39
N PHE A 220 5.98 -22.24 0.99
CA PHE A 220 7.42 -22.48 1.24
C PHE A 220 8.12 -21.69 2.34
N ILE A 221 7.98 -22.17 3.58
CA ILE A 221 9.10 -22.19 4.54
C ILE A 221 9.10 -23.58 5.17
N ALA A 222 9.55 -24.57 4.39
CA ALA A 222 9.88 -25.90 4.85
C ALA A 222 11.39 -26.10 4.68
N THR A 223 12.16 -25.45 5.55
CA THR A 223 13.53 -25.86 5.87
C THR A 223 13.71 -25.65 7.36
N CYS A 224 13.30 -26.65 8.14
CA CYS A 224 13.86 -26.92 9.46
C CYS A 224 13.84 -28.44 9.65
N THR A 225 15.05 -28.98 9.66
CA THR A 225 15.46 -30.29 10.15
C THR A 225 14.67 -30.78 11.37
N GLU A 226 14.34 -32.08 11.34
CA GLU A 226 14.04 -32.99 12.44
C GLU A 226 14.12 -32.39 13.86
N ARG A 227 13.04 -31.71 14.26
CA ARG A 227 12.55 -31.69 15.64
C ARG A 227 11.10 -31.24 15.60
N GLU A 228 10.25 -32.24 15.50
CA GLU A 228 8.81 -32.14 15.32
C GLU A 228 8.11 -31.34 16.44
N LEU A 229 6.84 -30.99 16.17
CA LEU A 229 5.80 -30.61 17.14
C LEU A 229 5.73 -29.18 17.70
N ARG A 230 6.09 -28.17 16.90
CA ARG A 230 5.35 -26.88 16.96
C ARG A 230 4.96 -26.44 15.56
N LYS A 231 3.79 -26.91 15.08
CA LYS A 231 3.03 -26.25 14.00
C LYS A 231 2.68 -24.83 14.48
N ARG A 232 3.63 -23.89 14.45
CA ARG A 232 3.34 -22.46 14.61
C ARG A 232 2.46 -22.09 13.41
N LYS A 233 1.14 -22.07 13.61
CA LYS A 233 0.18 -21.48 12.68
C LYS A 233 0.66 -20.04 12.43
N LYS A 234 1.30 -19.80 11.29
CA LYS A 234 1.72 -18.45 10.90
C LYS A 234 0.46 -17.63 10.72
N ARG A 235 0.35 -16.53 11.48
CA ARG A 235 -0.79 -15.62 11.39
C ARG A 235 -0.68 -14.86 10.08
N LYS A 236 -1.64 -15.10 9.19
CA LYS A 236 -1.84 -14.28 7.99
C LYS A 236 -2.34 -12.90 8.44
N PHE A 237 -1.95 -11.85 7.74
CA PHE A 237 -2.49 -10.51 7.94
C PHE A 237 -2.86 -9.91 6.60
N SER A 238 -3.72 -8.91 6.60
CA SER A 238 -3.98 -8.04 5.45
C SER A 238 -3.68 -6.59 5.81
N LEU A 239 -3.05 -5.88 4.87
CA LEU A 239 -2.69 -4.46 4.99
C LEU A 239 -3.54 -3.66 4.02
N TRP A 240 -4.38 -2.79 4.54
CA TRP A 240 -5.26 -1.91 3.79
C TRP A 240 -4.84 -0.47 3.97
N VAL A 241 -5.06 0.37 2.96
CA VAL A 241 -4.67 1.78 3.03
C VAL A 241 -5.72 2.70 2.41
N ARG A 242 -5.82 3.91 2.95
CA ARG A 242 -6.50 5.04 2.29
C ARG A 242 -5.45 5.96 1.69
N GLN A 243 -5.58 6.29 0.41
CA GLN A 243 -4.59 7.05 -0.35
C GLN A 243 -5.17 8.30 -0.99
N CYS A 244 -4.39 9.38 -1.03
CA CYS A 244 -4.68 10.60 -1.77
C CYS A 244 -4.49 10.38 -3.28
N SER A 245 -5.53 10.60 -4.08
CA SER A 245 -5.54 10.22 -5.51
C SER A 245 -4.53 10.99 -6.34
N SER A 246 -4.45 12.30 -6.13
CA SER A 246 -3.64 13.22 -6.94
C SER A 246 -2.14 13.05 -6.72
N THR A 247 -1.74 12.66 -5.50
CA THR A 247 -0.33 12.61 -5.08
C THR A 247 0.20 11.19 -4.87
N GLY A 248 -0.69 10.24 -4.59
CA GLY A 248 -0.34 8.90 -4.15
C GLY A 248 0.04 8.81 -2.67
N PHE A 249 -0.10 9.88 -1.88
CA PHE A 249 0.26 9.87 -0.46
C PHE A 249 -0.65 8.92 0.33
N ILE A 250 -0.08 8.00 1.10
CA ILE A 250 -0.86 7.11 1.98
C ILE A 250 -1.26 7.88 3.23
N ILE A 251 -2.57 8.02 3.45
CA ILE A 251 -3.18 8.83 4.51
C ILE A 251 -3.47 7.98 5.75
N GLN A 252 -3.98 6.77 5.56
CA GLN A 252 -4.34 5.85 6.65
C GLN A 252 -3.84 4.45 6.37
N ILE A 253 -3.42 3.74 7.41
CA ILE A 253 -3.05 2.32 7.38
C ILE A 253 -3.97 1.54 8.30
N TYR A 254 -4.47 0.40 7.82
CA TYR A 254 -5.19 -0.57 8.65
C TYR A 254 -4.61 -1.97 8.49
N VAL A 255 -4.30 -2.61 9.61
CA VAL A 255 -3.74 -3.97 9.64
C VAL A 255 -4.74 -4.90 10.29
N HIS A 256 -5.24 -5.87 9.52
CA HIS A 256 -6.11 -6.92 10.03
C HIS A 256 -5.30 -8.20 10.24
N LEU A 257 -5.30 -8.74 11.45
CA LEU A 257 -4.78 -10.07 11.72
C LEU A 257 -5.86 -11.11 11.43
N LYS A 258 -5.58 -12.08 10.56
CA LYS A 258 -6.46 -13.24 10.37
C LYS A 258 -6.26 -14.17 11.58
N GLU A 259 -7.25 -14.23 12.46
CA GLU A 259 -7.21 -15.14 13.60
C GLU A 259 -7.39 -16.59 13.12
N GLY A 260 -6.45 -17.46 13.46
CA GLY A 260 -6.53 -18.88 13.10
C GLY A 260 -7.30 -19.66 14.15
N GLY A 261 -8.64 -19.62 14.12
CA GLY A 261 -9.46 -20.40 15.06
C GLY A 261 -10.97 -20.32 14.81
N GLY A 262 -11.48 -21.27 14.04
CA GLY A 262 -12.90 -21.62 13.92
C GLY A 262 -13.04 -22.79 12.95
N PRO A 263 -13.87 -23.82 13.23
CA PRO A 263 -14.22 -24.81 12.21
C PRO A 263 -14.99 -24.11 11.09
N ASP A 264 -14.80 -24.59 9.87
CA ASP A 264 -15.47 -24.18 8.63
C ASP A 264 -14.97 -22.90 7.93
N GLY A 265 -14.28 -23.11 6.80
CA GLY A 265 -13.94 -22.08 5.82
C GLY A 265 -15.16 -21.40 5.16
N LEU A 266 -16.38 -21.81 5.51
CA LEU A 266 -17.63 -21.23 5.05
C LEU A 266 -18.01 -19.95 5.82
N ASP A 267 -17.72 -19.87 7.13
CA ASP A 267 -17.97 -18.66 7.95
C ASP A 267 -16.99 -17.54 7.61
N ALA A 268 -15.76 -17.88 7.24
CA ALA A 268 -14.78 -16.92 6.74
C ALA A 268 -15.19 -16.26 5.41
N LEU A 269 -16.07 -16.89 4.61
CA LEU A 269 -16.63 -16.33 3.37
C LEU A 269 -17.85 -15.45 3.65
N LYS A 270 -18.75 -15.87 4.56
CA LYS A 270 -19.91 -15.06 4.99
C LYS A 270 -19.51 -13.75 5.68
N ASN A 271 -18.36 -13.74 6.35
CA ASN A 271 -17.85 -12.56 7.06
C ASN A 271 -17.02 -11.60 6.19
N LYS A 272 -16.77 -11.89 4.90
CA LYS A 272 -15.94 -11.01 4.04
C LYS A 272 -16.58 -9.64 3.80
N PRO A 273 -17.86 -9.53 3.36
CA PRO A 273 -18.47 -8.21 3.17
C PRO A 273 -18.51 -7.38 4.46
N GLN A 274 -18.70 -8.04 5.61
CA GLN A 274 -18.66 -7.40 6.93
C GLN A 274 -17.26 -6.90 7.27
N LEU A 275 -16.22 -7.70 7.02
CA LEU A 275 -14.82 -7.30 7.21
C LEU A 275 -14.48 -6.08 6.35
N HIS A 276 -14.79 -6.10 5.05
CA HIS A 276 -14.47 -5.01 4.13
C HIS A 276 -15.18 -3.71 4.54
N SER A 277 -16.47 -3.80 4.89
CA SER A 277 -17.23 -2.65 5.38
C SER A 277 -16.67 -2.10 6.70
N MET A 278 -16.28 -2.98 7.65
CA MET A 278 -15.63 -2.58 8.91
C MET A 278 -14.28 -1.90 8.65
N VAL A 279 -13.44 -2.45 7.77
CA VAL A 279 -12.15 -1.87 7.40
C VAL A 279 -12.35 -0.49 6.76
N ALA A 280 -13.31 -0.36 5.84
CA ALA A 280 -13.64 0.92 5.20
C ALA A 280 -14.05 1.97 6.24
N ARG A 281 -14.93 1.62 7.20
CA ARG A 281 -15.28 2.52 8.31
C ARG A 281 -14.06 2.93 9.13
N SER A 282 -13.14 2.00 9.40
CA SER A 282 -11.93 2.32 10.16
C SER A 282 -11.01 3.28 9.40
N LEU A 283 -10.79 3.04 8.10
CA LEU A 283 -9.92 3.87 7.25
C LEU A 283 -10.50 5.26 6.99
N CYS A 284 -11.83 5.40 7.05
CA CYS A 284 -12.54 6.67 6.81
C CYS A 284 -12.93 7.41 8.10
N ARG A 285 -12.57 6.95 9.30
CA ARG A 285 -12.99 7.57 10.56
C ARG A 285 -12.66 9.06 10.65
N ASN A 286 -11.49 9.48 10.16
CA ASN A 286 -11.04 10.88 10.14
C ASN A 286 -11.35 11.62 8.82
N ALA A 287 -12.25 11.06 7.99
CA ALA A 287 -12.79 11.68 6.78
C ALA A 287 -14.13 12.40 7.04
N ALA A 288 -14.79 12.13 8.17
CA ALA A 288 -16.11 12.67 8.48
C ALA A 288 -16.10 14.21 8.49
N GLY A 289 -17.12 14.80 7.88
CA GLY A 289 -17.33 16.25 7.78
C GLY A 289 -16.42 16.97 6.78
N LYS A 290 -15.58 16.24 6.02
CA LYS A 290 -14.60 16.85 5.09
C LYS A 290 -15.05 16.83 3.64
N ASN A 291 -16.22 16.27 3.34
CA ASN A 291 -16.77 16.16 1.98
C ASN A 291 -15.80 15.49 1.00
N TYR A 292 -15.01 14.54 1.50
CA TYR A 292 -14.10 13.76 0.67
C TYR A 292 -14.87 12.79 -0.22
N ILE A 293 -14.33 12.54 -1.41
CA ILE A 293 -14.84 11.55 -2.36
C ILE A 293 -13.94 10.31 -2.31
N ILE A 294 -14.50 9.20 -1.84
CA ILE A 294 -13.79 7.94 -1.65
C ILE A 294 -14.12 6.98 -2.81
N PHE A 295 -13.11 6.65 -3.59
CA PHE A 295 -13.18 5.62 -4.62
C PHE A 295 -13.00 4.24 -4.01
N THR A 296 -13.81 3.26 -4.45
CA THR A 296 -13.78 1.90 -3.90
C THR A 296 -13.81 0.81 -4.96
N GLY A 297 -13.12 -0.28 -4.67
CA GLY A 297 -13.20 -1.52 -5.43
C GLY A 297 -14.49 -2.30 -5.12
N PRO A 298 -14.82 -3.32 -5.95
CA PRO A 298 -16.06 -4.07 -5.82
C PRO A 298 -16.33 -4.68 -4.45
N SER A 299 -15.30 -5.07 -3.72
CA SER A 299 -15.46 -5.73 -2.43
C SER A 299 -15.89 -4.80 -1.28
N ILE A 300 -15.75 -3.49 -1.47
CA ILE A 300 -16.15 -2.46 -0.49
C ILE A 300 -17.44 -1.75 -0.94
N THR A 301 -17.71 -1.69 -2.25
CA THR A 301 -18.88 -0.99 -2.79
C THR A 301 -20.20 -1.66 -2.39
N SER A 302 -21.04 -0.96 -1.63
CA SER A 302 -22.41 -1.37 -1.30
C SER A 302 -23.31 -0.15 -1.05
N LEU A 303 -24.62 -0.32 -1.26
CA LEU A 303 -25.61 0.74 -1.04
C LEU A 303 -25.62 1.21 0.41
N THR A 304 -25.69 0.26 1.35
CA THR A 304 -25.76 0.54 2.78
C THR A 304 -24.55 1.32 3.28
N LEU A 305 -23.33 0.97 2.84
CA LEU A 305 -22.12 1.67 3.26
C LEU A 305 -22.07 3.09 2.72
N PHE A 306 -22.50 3.31 1.47
CA PHE A 306 -22.47 4.62 0.84
C PHE A 306 -23.50 5.56 1.48
N GLU A 307 -24.70 5.06 1.79
CA GLU A 307 -25.73 5.80 2.54
C GLU A 307 -25.25 6.16 3.97
N GLU A 308 -24.46 5.30 4.62
CA GLU A 308 -23.88 5.57 5.94
C GLU A 308 -22.79 6.65 5.89
N PHE A 309 -21.90 6.56 4.90
CA PHE A 309 -20.83 7.54 4.68
C PHE A 309 -21.38 8.92 4.30
N GLU A 310 -22.46 8.97 3.51
CA GLU A 310 -23.12 10.22 3.15
C GLU A 310 -23.59 11.01 4.37
N LYS A 311 -24.18 10.30 5.36
CA LYS A 311 -24.61 10.91 6.64
C LYS A 311 -23.45 11.51 7.44
N GLN A 312 -22.22 11.11 7.14
CA GLN A 312 -21.01 11.60 7.78
C GLN A 312 -20.28 12.64 6.90
N GLY A 313 -20.87 13.10 5.80
CA GLY A 313 -20.21 14.01 4.85
C GLY A 313 -19.04 13.34 4.12
N ILE A 314 -19.16 12.05 3.81
CA ILE A 314 -18.20 11.27 3.02
C ILE A 314 -18.94 10.75 1.80
N TYR A 315 -18.51 11.16 0.61
CA TYR A 315 -19.10 10.75 -0.66
C TYR A 315 -18.28 9.63 -1.28
N CYS A 316 -18.88 8.85 -2.17
CA CYS A 316 -18.27 7.66 -2.73
C CYS A 316 -18.55 7.47 -4.22
N CYS A 317 -17.61 6.81 -4.89
CA CYS A 317 -17.76 6.31 -6.25
C CYS A 317 -17.07 4.96 -6.38
N GLY A 318 -17.86 3.90 -6.55
CA GLY A 318 -17.37 2.53 -6.48
C GLY A 318 -17.76 1.69 -7.68
N LEU A 319 -16.89 0.78 -8.08
CA LEU A 319 -17.25 -0.27 -9.04
C LEU A 319 -18.12 -1.33 -8.33
N LEU A 320 -19.17 -1.80 -8.99
CA LEU A 320 -20.04 -2.88 -8.53
C LEU A 320 -19.79 -4.16 -9.32
N SER A 321 -19.75 -5.29 -8.61
CA SER A 321 -19.69 -6.62 -9.20
C SER A 321 -20.65 -7.54 -8.46
N ALA A 322 -21.59 -8.16 -9.18
CA ALA A 322 -22.56 -9.09 -8.59
C ALA A 322 -21.91 -10.29 -7.87
N ARG A 323 -20.62 -10.58 -8.15
CA ARG A 323 -19.86 -11.66 -7.51
C ARG A 323 -19.07 -11.23 -6.27
N LYS A 324 -18.76 -9.95 -6.14
CA LYS A 324 -17.81 -9.43 -5.12
C LYS A 324 -18.41 -8.36 -4.21
N SER A 325 -19.43 -7.65 -4.69
CA SER A 325 -20.12 -6.58 -3.96
C SER A 325 -21.33 -7.11 -3.21
N ASP A 326 -21.71 -6.41 -2.15
CA ASP A 326 -23.04 -6.53 -1.58
C ASP A 326 -24.03 -5.73 -2.43
N CYS A 327 -24.85 -6.44 -3.20
CA CYS A 327 -25.87 -5.88 -4.08
C CYS A 327 -27.27 -5.80 -3.43
N THR A 328 -27.37 -5.99 -2.11
CA THR A 328 -28.65 -5.92 -1.38
C THR A 328 -29.30 -4.55 -1.58
N GLY A 329 -30.59 -4.54 -1.90
CA GLY A 329 -31.36 -3.31 -2.16
C GLY A 329 -31.18 -2.69 -3.55
N LEU A 330 -30.36 -3.26 -4.43
CA LEU A 330 -30.20 -2.80 -5.81
C LEU A 330 -31.21 -3.47 -6.76
N PRO A 331 -31.73 -2.76 -7.78
CA PRO A 331 -32.69 -3.32 -8.73
C PRO A 331 -32.07 -4.38 -9.64
N LEU A 332 -32.64 -5.59 -9.66
CA LEU A 332 -32.13 -6.72 -10.47
C LEU A 332 -32.01 -6.38 -11.96
N SER A 333 -32.92 -5.55 -12.48
CA SER A 333 -32.88 -5.03 -13.86
C SER A 333 -31.57 -4.34 -14.24
N MET A 334 -30.87 -3.75 -13.27
CA MET A 334 -29.57 -3.11 -13.48
C MET A 334 -28.39 -4.06 -13.27
N LEU A 335 -28.60 -5.21 -12.61
CA LEU A 335 -27.57 -6.19 -12.28
C LEU A 335 -27.44 -7.32 -13.31
N THR A 336 -28.52 -7.59 -14.05
CA THR A 336 -28.54 -8.58 -15.14
C THR A 336 -27.99 -7.95 -16.42
N ASN A 337 -27.22 -8.72 -17.20
CA ASN A 337 -26.79 -8.28 -18.54
C ASN A 337 -27.91 -8.56 -19.56
N PRO A 338 -28.27 -7.63 -20.43
CA PRO A 338 -29.18 -7.90 -21.54
C PRO A 338 -28.59 -8.95 -22.50
N THR A 339 -29.47 -9.70 -23.16
CA THR A 339 -29.08 -10.73 -24.15
C THR A 339 -28.35 -10.12 -25.34
N THR A 340 -28.78 -8.92 -25.76
CA THR A 340 -28.16 -8.17 -26.86
C THR A 340 -27.23 -7.10 -26.29
N PRO A 341 -25.94 -7.09 -26.66
CA PRO A 341 -25.02 -6.06 -26.20
C PRO A 341 -25.39 -4.67 -26.75
N PRO A 342 -25.47 -3.63 -25.90
CA PRO A 342 -25.72 -2.26 -26.32
C PRO A 342 -24.61 -1.67 -27.21
N ALA A 343 -24.83 -0.49 -27.78
CA ALA A 343 -23.75 0.24 -28.45
C ALA A 343 -22.73 0.74 -27.41
N ARG A 344 -21.45 0.82 -27.81
CA ARG A 344 -20.40 1.36 -26.93
C ARG A 344 -20.74 2.78 -26.49
N GLY A 345 -20.55 3.06 -25.20
CA GLY A 345 -20.86 4.35 -24.60
C GLY A 345 -22.30 4.46 -24.11
N GLN A 346 -23.22 3.56 -24.47
CA GLN A 346 -24.57 3.59 -23.93
C GLN A 346 -24.58 3.24 -22.43
N TYR A 347 -25.46 3.90 -21.69
CA TYR A 347 -25.64 3.66 -20.27
C TYR A 347 -27.09 3.79 -19.82
N GLN A 348 -27.39 3.15 -18.70
CA GLN A 348 -28.64 3.30 -17.96
C GLN A 348 -28.32 3.80 -16.56
N ILE A 349 -29.22 4.59 -15.98
CA ILE A 349 -29.09 5.14 -14.63
C ILE A 349 -30.39 4.91 -13.88
N LYS A 350 -30.28 4.45 -12.63
CA LYS A 350 -31.37 4.48 -11.66
C LYS A 350 -30.90 5.20 -10.40
N MET A 351 -31.81 5.95 -9.78
CA MET A 351 -31.49 6.76 -8.61
C MET A 351 -32.34 6.37 -7.41
N LYS A 352 -31.79 6.55 -6.22
CA LYS A 352 -32.49 6.52 -4.94
C LYS A 352 -31.91 7.66 -4.10
N GLY A 353 -32.69 8.72 -3.91
CA GLY A 353 -32.18 9.97 -3.31
C GLY A 353 -30.98 10.49 -4.10
N ASN A 354 -29.87 10.78 -3.40
CA ASN A 354 -28.63 11.27 -4.00
C ASN A 354 -27.74 10.15 -4.58
N THR A 355 -28.08 8.88 -4.35
CA THR A 355 -27.29 7.76 -4.84
C THR A 355 -27.78 7.32 -6.23
N SER A 356 -26.83 7.18 -7.16
CA SER A 356 -27.02 6.74 -8.52
C SER A 356 -26.35 5.39 -8.77
N LEU A 357 -27.11 4.47 -9.35
CA LEU A 357 -26.63 3.21 -9.92
C LEU A 357 -26.52 3.38 -11.44
N ILE A 358 -25.30 3.25 -11.96
CA ILE A 358 -24.98 3.44 -13.37
C ILE A 358 -24.59 2.10 -13.96
N CYS A 359 -25.15 1.73 -15.11
CA CYS A 359 -24.71 0.60 -15.92
C CYS A 359 -24.24 1.13 -17.28
N TRP A 360 -22.93 1.18 -17.49
CA TRP A 360 -22.30 1.68 -18.72
C TRP A 360 -21.71 0.53 -19.53
N TYR A 361 -21.96 0.55 -20.84
CA TYR A 361 -21.49 -0.49 -21.75
C TYR A 361 -20.30 -0.01 -22.60
N ASN A 362 -19.25 -0.82 -22.65
CA ASN A 362 -18.11 -0.60 -23.55
C ASN A 362 -17.71 -1.91 -24.27
N LYS A 363 -16.79 -2.70 -23.69
CA LYS A 363 -16.51 -4.08 -24.12
C LYS A 363 -17.23 -5.12 -23.23
N GLY A 364 -18.10 -4.63 -22.36
CA GLY A 364 -18.79 -5.34 -21.31
C GLY A 364 -19.55 -4.34 -20.43
N HIS A 365 -20.40 -4.85 -19.55
CA HIS A 365 -21.18 -4.04 -18.62
C HIS A 365 -20.35 -3.67 -17.39
N PHE A 366 -20.10 -2.38 -17.21
CA PHE A 366 -19.52 -1.81 -16.00
C PHE A 366 -20.63 -1.17 -15.18
N ARG A 367 -20.67 -1.52 -13.90
CA ARG A 367 -21.68 -1.02 -12.97
C ARG A 367 -20.99 -0.16 -11.94
N PHE A 368 -21.52 1.02 -11.69
CA PHE A 368 -21.00 1.95 -10.70
C PHE A 368 -22.10 2.34 -9.73
N LEU A 369 -21.73 2.45 -8.46
CA LEU A 369 -22.54 3.10 -7.45
C LEU A 369 -21.87 4.42 -7.10
N THR A 370 -22.62 5.50 -7.00
CA THR A 370 -22.05 6.78 -6.57
C THR A 370 -23.10 7.70 -5.97
N ASN A 371 -22.69 8.47 -4.97
CA ASN A 371 -23.41 9.65 -4.46
C ASN A 371 -22.54 10.92 -4.53
N ALA A 372 -21.42 10.86 -5.26
CA ALA A 372 -20.44 11.93 -5.38
C ALA A 372 -20.56 12.73 -6.68
N TYR A 373 -21.20 12.18 -7.70
CA TYR A 373 -21.27 12.76 -9.04
C TYR A 373 -22.70 12.85 -9.53
N SER A 374 -22.99 13.91 -10.29
CA SER A 374 -24.29 14.11 -10.90
C SER A 374 -24.60 12.99 -11.91
N PRO A 375 -25.81 12.42 -11.90
CA PRO A 375 -26.22 11.38 -12.84
C PRO A 375 -26.44 11.91 -14.26
N VAL A 376 -26.63 13.22 -14.42
CA VAL A 376 -26.92 13.83 -15.72
C VAL A 376 -25.68 14.40 -16.41
N GLN A 377 -24.61 14.66 -15.65
CA GLN A 377 -23.37 15.18 -16.22
C GLN A 377 -22.67 14.10 -17.05
N GLN A 378 -22.35 14.46 -18.28
CA GLN A 378 -21.65 13.61 -19.22
C GLN A 378 -20.15 13.84 -19.13
N GLY A 379 -19.41 12.74 -19.27
CA GLY A 379 -17.97 12.71 -19.43
C GLY A 379 -17.59 11.95 -20.69
N VAL A 380 -16.29 11.83 -20.93
CA VAL A 380 -15.75 11.17 -22.12
C VAL A 380 -14.50 10.36 -21.77
N ILE A 381 -14.45 9.12 -22.26
CA ILE A 381 -13.21 8.33 -22.27
C ILE A 381 -12.54 8.50 -23.64
N ILE A 382 -11.34 9.10 -23.68
CA ILE A 382 -10.61 9.34 -24.93
C ILE A 382 -9.72 8.14 -25.24
N LYS A 383 -9.96 7.46 -26.37
CA LYS A 383 -9.08 6.41 -26.90
C LYS A 383 -8.19 6.94 -28.02
N ARG A 384 -6.86 6.80 -27.86
CA ARG A 384 -5.87 7.24 -28.86
C ARG A 384 -6.11 6.72 -30.29
N LYS A 385 -6.75 5.55 -30.45
CA LYS A 385 -6.95 4.89 -31.76
C LYS A 385 -8.42 4.72 -32.19
N SER A 386 -9.39 4.94 -31.31
CA SER A 386 -10.80 4.63 -31.59
C SER A 386 -11.76 5.75 -31.24
N GLY A 387 -11.25 6.98 -31.09
CA GLY A 387 -12.06 8.17 -30.82
C GLY A 387 -12.54 8.29 -29.37
N GLU A 388 -13.52 9.15 -29.18
CA GLU A 388 -14.14 9.46 -27.89
C GLU A 388 -15.31 8.50 -27.62
N ILE A 389 -15.40 7.97 -26.41
CA ILE A 389 -16.53 7.15 -25.96
C ILE A 389 -17.31 7.93 -24.91
N PRO A 390 -18.59 8.27 -25.15
CA PRO A 390 -19.39 8.98 -24.16
C PRO A 390 -19.63 8.11 -22.94
N CYS A 391 -19.62 8.72 -21.77
CA CYS A 391 -19.93 8.06 -20.51
C CYS A 391 -20.53 9.06 -19.50
N PRO A 392 -21.10 8.61 -18.38
CA PRO A 392 -21.39 9.50 -17.27
C PRO A 392 -20.12 10.04 -16.62
N LEU A 393 -20.15 11.25 -16.06
CA LEU A 393 -18.98 11.88 -15.43
C LEU A 393 -18.35 10.98 -14.34
N ALA A 394 -19.18 10.26 -13.57
CA ALA A 394 -18.69 9.30 -12.58
C ALA A 394 -17.76 8.22 -13.17
N VAL A 395 -18.02 7.79 -14.41
CA VAL A 395 -17.20 6.79 -15.11
C VAL A 395 -15.87 7.41 -15.56
N GLU A 396 -15.89 8.63 -16.09
CA GLU A 396 -14.66 9.36 -16.43
C GLU A 396 -13.80 9.60 -15.18
N ALA A 397 -14.42 10.06 -14.10
CA ALA A 397 -13.73 10.31 -12.83
C ALA A 397 -13.12 9.02 -12.25
N PHE A 398 -13.86 7.92 -12.25
CA PHE A 398 -13.35 6.62 -11.81
C PHE A 398 -12.19 6.12 -12.69
N ALA A 399 -12.28 6.29 -14.02
CA ALA A 399 -11.22 5.90 -14.93
C ALA A 399 -9.95 6.75 -14.75
N ALA A 400 -10.10 8.08 -14.57
CA ALA A 400 -9.00 8.98 -14.25
C ALA A 400 -8.29 8.54 -12.96
N HIS A 401 -9.10 8.28 -11.94
CA HIS A 401 -8.65 7.85 -10.64
C HIS A 401 -7.89 6.51 -10.69
N LEU A 402 -8.40 5.53 -11.43
CA LEU A 402 -7.73 4.25 -11.64
C LEU A 402 -6.37 4.41 -12.33
N SER A 403 -6.25 5.33 -13.29
CA SER A 403 -4.97 5.64 -13.95
C SER A 403 -3.92 6.15 -12.95
N TYR A 404 -4.31 6.96 -11.96
CA TYR A 404 -3.39 7.46 -10.94
C TYR A 404 -2.89 6.35 -10.02
N ILE A 405 -3.77 5.44 -9.60
CA ILE A 405 -3.42 4.26 -8.80
C ILE A 405 -2.38 3.41 -9.51
N CYS A 406 -2.63 3.02 -10.77
CA CYS A 406 -1.71 2.17 -11.52
C CYS A 406 -0.30 2.78 -11.59
N ARG A 407 -0.22 4.10 -11.86
CA ARG A 407 1.07 4.81 -11.91
C ARG A 407 1.78 4.80 -10.56
N TYR A 408 1.03 4.85 -9.46
CA TYR A 408 1.59 4.78 -8.13
C TYR A 408 2.14 3.37 -7.85
N ASP A 409 1.33 2.34 -8.06
CA ASP A 409 1.72 0.96 -7.80
C ASP A 409 2.95 0.55 -8.62
N ASP A 410 2.96 0.84 -9.92
CA ASP A 410 4.11 0.55 -10.80
C ASP A 410 5.39 1.26 -10.34
N LYS A 411 5.24 2.46 -9.79
CA LYS A 411 6.38 3.30 -9.40
C LYS A 411 6.91 2.98 -8.01
N TYR A 412 6.03 2.73 -7.04
CA TYR A 412 6.39 2.74 -5.62
C TYR A 412 6.33 1.36 -4.95
N SER A 413 5.47 0.45 -5.42
CA SER A 413 5.33 -0.89 -4.82
C SER A 413 6.61 -1.73 -4.94
N LYS A 414 7.39 -1.54 -6.01
CA LYS A 414 8.66 -2.23 -6.21
C LYS A 414 9.76 -1.85 -5.19
N TYR A 415 9.62 -0.70 -4.53
CA TYR A 415 10.57 -0.21 -3.52
C TYR A 415 10.15 -0.61 -2.10
N PHE A 416 9.42 -1.70 -1.96
CA PHE A 416 9.14 -2.29 -0.67
C PHE A 416 10.33 -3.13 -0.21
N ILE A 417 10.61 -3.09 1.09
CA ILE A 417 11.69 -3.88 1.70
C ILE A 417 11.40 -5.36 1.46
N SER A 418 12.30 -6.02 0.72
CA SER A 418 12.17 -7.41 0.25
C SER A 418 12.62 -8.44 1.28
N HIS A 419 13.20 -8.02 2.40
CA HIS A 419 13.65 -8.91 3.46
C HIS A 419 12.47 -9.75 3.98
N LYS A 420 12.61 -11.09 3.91
CA LYS A 420 11.60 -12.06 4.36
C LYS A 420 11.70 -12.29 5.87
N PRO A 421 10.81 -11.72 6.69
CA PRO A 421 10.89 -11.82 8.14
C PRO A 421 10.19 -13.09 8.61
N ASN A 422 10.68 -13.66 9.70
CA ASN A 422 10.11 -14.88 10.29
C ASN A 422 8.90 -14.60 11.21
N LYS A 423 8.61 -13.33 11.52
CA LYS A 423 7.55 -12.91 12.46
C LYS A 423 6.59 -11.93 11.78
N THR A 424 5.29 -12.15 11.92
CA THR A 424 4.23 -11.30 11.35
C THR A 424 4.39 -9.81 11.71
N TRP A 425 4.75 -9.49 12.96
CA TRP A 425 4.93 -8.08 13.36
C TRP A 425 6.12 -7.42 12.65
N GLN A 426 7.18 -8.17 12.32
CA GLN A 426 8.33 -7.65 11.57
C GLN A 426 7.92 -7.37 10.13
N GLN A 427 7.11 -8.25 9.53
CA GLN A 427 6.54 -8.00 8.20
C GLN A 427 5.76 -6.69 8.19
N VAL A 428 4.79 -6.54 9.09
CA VAL A 428 4.01 -5.30 9.23
C VAL A 428 4.93 -4.07 9.43
N PHE A 429 5.97 -4.19 10.26
CA PHE A 429 6.93 -3.12 10.48
C PHE A 429 7.66 -2.70 9.20
N TRP A 430 8.22 -3.64 8.43
CA TRP A 430 8.94 -3.32 7.19
C TRP A 430 8.03 -2.76 6.10
N PHE A 431 6.77 -3.20 6.06
CA PHE A 431 5.75 -2.60 5.18
C PHE A 431 5.46 -1.15 5.56
N ALA A 432 5.25 -0.87 6.84
CA ALA A 432 5.02 0.47 7.34
C ALA A 432 6.21 1.40 7.09
N ILE A 433 7.45 0.92 7.27
CA ILE A 433 8.67 1.67 6.90
C ILE A 433 8.71 1.96 5.39
N SER A 434 8.39 0.98 4.55
CA SER A 434 8.35 1.17 3.09
C SER A 434 7.36 2.25 2.68
N ILE A 435 6.18 2.28 3.30
CA ILE A 435 5.17 3.32 3.09
C ILE A 435 5.70 4.68 3.57
N ALA A 436 6.35 4.75 4.74
CA ALA A 436 6.93 5.98 5.27
C ALA A 436 7.96 6.60 4.30
N ILE A 437 8.83 5.78 3.70
CA ILE A 437 9.82 6.24 2.72
C ILE A 437 9.16 6.73 1.42
N ASN A 438 8.10 6.05 0.97
CA ASN A 438 7.35 6.49 -0.21
C ASN A 438 6.63 7.82 0.05
N ASN A 439 6.00 7.99 1.21
CA ASN A 439 5.42 9.26 1.64
C ASN A 439 6.48 10.36 1.77
N ALA A 440 7.67 10.06 2.31
CA ALA A 440 8.80 11.00 2.38
C ALA A 440 9.23 11.48 1.00
N TYR A 441 9.33 10.58 0.02
CA TYR A 441 9.66 10.95 -1.35
C TYR A 441 8.56 11.80 -2.02
N ILE A 442 7.28 11.57 -1.69
CA ILE A 442 6.18 12.42 -2.18
C ILE A 442 6.32 13.84 -1.65
N LEU A 443 6.54 14.00 -0.33
CA LEU A 443 6.76 15.32 0.26
C LEU A 443 8.00 16.01 -0.32
N TYR A 444 9.08 15.26 -0.52
CA TYR A 444 10.29 15.77 -1.15
C TYR A 444 10.00 16.34 -2.54
N LYS A 445 9.33 15.59 -3.44
CA LYS A 445 8.95 16.07 -4.77
C LYS A 445 8.10 17.35 -4.76
N MET A 446 7.34 17.58 -3.69
CA MET A 446 6.46 18.73 -3.52
C MET A 446 7.15 19.92 -2.79
N SER A 447 8.44 19.80 -2.50
CA SER A 447 9.21 20.78 -1.74
C SER A 447 10.24 21.52 -2.59
N ASP A 448 10.70 22.67 -2.09
CA ASP A 448 11.77 23.45 -2.72
C ASP A 448 13.08 22.65 -2.85
N ALA A 449 13.34 21.67 -1.97
CA ALA A 449 14.52 20.83 -2.04
C ALA A 449 14.57 19.98 -3.33
N TYR A 450 13.42 19.62 -3.88
CA TYR A 450 13.36 18.91 -5.17
C TYR A 450 13.71 19.81 -6.35
N HIS A 451 13.46 21.12 -6.25
CA HIS A 451 13.86 22.06 -7.28
C HIS A 451 15.38 22.27 -7.30
N VAL A 452 16.03 22.19 -6.14
CA VAL A 452 17.50 22.26 -6.00
C VAL A 452 18.17 21.01 -6.56
N LYS A 453 17.74 19.82 -6.12
CA LYS A 453 18.27 18.54 -6.60
C LYS A 453 17.10 17.63 -6.90
N ARG A 454 17.04 17.04 -8.10
CA ARG A 454 15.91 16.18 -8.51
C ARG A 454 16.28 14.71 -8.44
N TYR A 455 16.10 14.07 -7.28
CA TYR A 455 16.28 12.62 -7.20
C TYR A 455 15.10 11.86 -7.79
N SER A 456 15.38 10.80 -8.55
CA SER A 456 14.43 9.72 -8.77
C SER A 456 14.12 8.98 -7.46
N ARG A 457 13.08 8.13 -7.45
CA ARG A 457 12.73 7.35 -6.25
C ARG A 457 13.86 6.39 -5.83
N ALA A 458 14.59 5.83 -6.79
CA ALA A 458 15.76 4.99 -6.52
C ALA A 458 16.88 5.82 -5.87
N GLN A 459 17.27 6.94 -6.49
CA GLN A 459 18.32 7.83 -5.98
C GLN A 459 17.97 8.41 -4.59
N PHE A 460 16.71 8.74 -4.33
CA PHE A 460 16.26 9.17 -3.01
C PHE A 460 16.48 8.07 -1.96
N GLY A 461 16.18 6.81 -2.32
CA GLY A 461 16.41 5.66 -1.46
C GLY A 461 17.89 5.37 -1.24
N GLU A 462 18.72 5.43 -2.29
CA GLU A 462 20.19 5.31 -2.17
C GLU A 462 20.76 6.37 -1.24
N ARG A 463 20.29 7.61 -1.39
CA ARG A 463 20.70 8.73 -0.55
C ARG A 463 20.29 8.52 0.90
N LEU A 464 19.04 8.11 1.14
CA LEU A 464 18.55 7.79 2.48
C LEU A 464 19.38 6.69 3.14
N VAL A 465 19.72 5.63 2.40
CA VAL A 465 20.59 4.55 2.91
C VAL A 465 21.94 5.12 3.32
N ARG A 466 22.61 5.89 2.45
CA ARG A 466 23.92 6.48 2.75
C ARG A 466 23.87 7.38 4.00
N GLU A 467 22.88 8.26 4.09
CA GLU A 467 22.72 9.17 5.23
C GLU A 467 22.43 8.43 6.55
N LEU A 468 21.61 7.38 6.53
CA LEU A 468 21.37 6.53 7.70
C LEU A 468 22.62 5.76 8.16
N LEU A 469 23.53 5.44 7.23
CA LEU A 469 24.81 4.81 7.53
C LEU A 469 25.92 5.83 7.87
N GLY A 470 25.63 7.14 7.87
CA GLY A 470 26.63 8.18 8.12
C GLY A 470 27.70 8.27 7.03
N LEU A 471 27.39 7.82 5.81
CA LEU A 471 28.29 7.92 4.66
C LEU A 471 28.08 9.27 3.99
N GLU A 472 29.10 10.12 4.03
CA GLU A 472 29.11 11.40 3.30
C GLU A 472 29.10 11.17 1.78
N ASP A 473 28.64 12.18 1.03
CA ASP A 473 28.90 12.20 -0.41
C ASP A 473 30.42 12.27 -0.57
N ALA A 474 31.02 11.29 -1.26
CA ALA A 474 32.34 11.52 -1.81
C ALA A 474 32.21 12.76 -2.70
N SER A 475 32.88 13.86 -2.33
CA SER A 475 33.10 14.98 -3.23
C SER A 475 33.51 14.40 -4.59
N PRO A 476 32.98 14.88 -5.73
CA PRO A 476 33.52 14.47 -7.01
C PRO A 476 35.00 14.85 -6.96
N THR A 477 35.87 13.84 -6.84
CA THR A 477 37.30 14.03 -7.00
C THR A 477 37.49 14.58 -8.40
N HIS A 478 37.94 15.83 -8.44
CA HIS A 478 38.23 16.61 -9.64
C HIS A 478 39.18 15.88 -10.60
#